data_AF-A0A821XEE2-F1
#
_entry.id   AF-A0A821XEE2-F1
#
_cell.length_a   1.000
_cell.length_b   1.000
_cell.length_c   1.000
_cell.angle_alpha   90.00
_cell.angle_beta   90.00
_cell.angle_gamma   90.00
#
_symmetry.space_group_name_H-M   'P 1'
#
loop_
_entity.id
_entity.type
_entity.pdbx_description
1 polymer ?
#
loop_
_entity_poly.entity_id
_entity_poly.type
_entity_poly.pdbx_seq_one_letter_code
_entity_poly.pdbx_strand_id
1 'polypeptide(L)'
;NINSTNWQSMRFKPPPSNSDIGWRVEFRPTELQMTDFENAALVTFIVLLTRAIMTYNLNLLIPISNVDENMQSAQHRDAVLHQRFHFRKCLSTMKTPDTPCMASVQQSAFQENELDADTRCTINQYLNLISKRAAGTLMTNAAWMRYFVTNHPAYKHDSVVNDEITYDLLWKMKRISIDEEECPKVLPRMSSKTTLDISAAVEKEN
;
A
#
# COMPACT_ATOMS: atom_id res chain seq x y z
N ASN A 1 -9.09 5.63 -29.83
CA ASN A 1 -8.56 4.65 -28.87
C ASN A 1 -7.20 5.11 -28.32
N ILE A 2 -7.10 6.33 -27.76
CA ILE A 2 -5.82 6.97 -27.34
C ILE A 2 -5.64 6.93 -25.81
N ASN A 3 -6.72 6.98 -25.05
CA ASN A 3 -6.66 7.01 -23.58
C ASN A 3 -6.18 5.67 -22.99
N SER A 4 -6.61 4.55 -23.58
CA SER A 4 -6.22 3.20 -23.15
C SER A 4 -4.74 2.90 -23.36
N THR A 5 -4.12 3.50 -24.39
CA THR A 5 -2.72 3.30 -24.79
C THR A 5 -1.74 4.31 -24.17
N ASN A 6 -2.24 5.24 -23.33
CA ASN A 6 -1.38 6.12 -22.54
C ASN A 6 -1.32 5.61 -21.09
N TRP A 7 -0.17 5.09 -20.69
CA TRP A 7 0.05 4.47 -19.37
C TRP A 7 0.83 5.40 -18.45
N GLN A 8 0.11 6.25 -17.74
CA GLN A 8 0.65 7.14 -16.71
C GLN A 8 0.47 6.55 -15.31
N SER A 9 1.07 7.19 -14.30
CA SER A 9 0.91 6.85 -12.87
C SER A 9 -0.54 6.99 -12.38
N MET A 10 -1.30 7.92 -12.96
CA MET A 10 -2.74 8.07 -12.72
C MET A 10 -3.47 8.20 -14.05
N ARG A 11 -4.71 7.72 -14.11
CA ARG A 11 -5.55 7.86 -15.32
C ARG A 11 -6.91 8.44 -14.96
N PHE A 12 -7.24 9.54 -15.62
CA PHE A 12 -8.58 10.11 -15.56
C PHE A 12 -9.49 9.41 -16.57
N LYS A 13 -10.59 8.85 -16.08
CA LYS A 13 -11.53 8.02 -16.86
C LYS A 13 -12.86 8.77 -17.00
N PRO A 14 -13.23 9.19 -18.22
CA PRO A 14 -14.55 9.75 -18.47
C PRO A 14 -15.65 8.71 -18.21
N PRO A 15 -16.89 9.16 -17.95
CA PRO A 15 -18.04 8.27 -17.83
C PRO A 15 -18.25 7.52 -19.16
N PRO A 16 -18.60 6.23 -19.12
CA PRO A 16 -19.03 5.49 -20.31
C PRO A 16 -20.34 6.08 -20.86
N SER A 17 -20.54 6.03 -22.17
CA SER A 17 -21.84 6.37 -22.77
C SER A 17 -22.93 5.41 -22.26
N ASN A 18 -24.14 5.93 -22.01
CA ASN A 18 -25.31 5.17 -21.60
C ASN A 18 -25.11 4.36 -20.29
N SER A 19 -24.41 4.93 -19.31
CA SER A 19 -24.17 4.31 -18.00
C SER A 19 -24.29 5.34 -16.88
N ASP A 20 -24.74 4.90 -15.70
CA ASP A 20 -24.79 5.71 -14.48
C ASP A 20 -23.41 5.89 -13.82
N ILE A 21 -22.36 5.31 -14.39
CA ILE A 21 -20.99 5.41 -13.86
C ILE A 21 -20.43 6.81 -14.12
N GLY A 22 -20.07 7.51 -13.04
CA GLY A 22 -19.46 8.85 -13.09
C GLY A 22 -17.98 8.88 -13.52
N TRP A 23 -17.37 10.07 -13.34
CA TRP A 23 -15.94 10.28 -13.54
C TRP A 23 -15.12 9.47 -12.55
N ARG A 24 -14.04 8.86 -13.04
CA ARG A 24 -13.20 7.97 -12.22
C ARG A 24 -11.74 8.36 -12.33
N VAL A 25 -11.00 8.06 -11.28
CA VAL A 25 -9.54 8.16 -11.24
C VAL A 25 -9.00 6.77 -10.98
N GLU A 26 -8.04 6.35 -11.78
CA GLU A 26 -7.31 5.10 -11.59
C GLU A 26 -5.92 5.40 -11.01
N PHE A 27 -5.64 4.85 -9.83
CA PHE A 27 -4.33 4.90 -9.18
C PHE A 27 -3.53 3.65 -9.57
N ARG A 28 -2.38 3.84 -10.20
CA ARG A 28 -1.58 2.79 -10.85
C ARG A 28 -0.15 2.54 -10.31
N PRO A 29 0.46 3.33 -9.40
CA PRO A 29 1.86 3.11 -9.00
C PRO A 29 2.10 1.92 -8.05
N THR A 30 1.05 1.32 -7.48
CA THR A 30 1.21 0.29 -6.45
C THR A 30 1.77 -1.00 -7.05
N GLU A 31 2.90 -1.48 -6.53
CA GLU A 31 3.45 -2.79 -6.85
C GLU A 31 2.59 -3.93 -6.28
N LEU A 32 2.50 -5.06 -6.98
CA LEU A 32 1.84 -6.25 -6.48
C LEU A 32 2.64 -6.85 -5.31
N GLN A 33 1.94 -7.24 -4.24
CA GLN A 33 2.54 -7.86 -3.06
C GLN A 33 2.34 -9.38 -3.05
N MET A 34 3.13 -10.08 -2.23
CA MET A 34 3.16 -11.55 -2.22
C MET A 34 1.86 -12.17 -1.70
N THR A 35 1.20 -11.53 -0.72
CA THR A 35 -0.03 -12.06 -0.13
C THR A 35 -1.25 -11.18 -0.41
N ASP A 36 -2.43 -11.80 -0.40
CA ASP A 36 -3.72 -11.11 -0.51
C ASP A 36 -3.92 -10.11 0.64
N PHE A 37 -3.43 -10.43 1.84
CA PHE A 37 -3.45 -9.54 2.99
C PHE A 37 -2.70 -8.22 2.71
N GLU A 38 -1.49 -8.29 2.16
CA GLU A 38 -0.72 -7.10 1.83
C GLU A 38 -1.39 -6.26 0.72
N ASN A 39 -1.92 -6.94 -0.31
CA ASN A 39 -2.62 -6.27 -1.40
C ASN A 39 -3.91 -5.58 -0.90
N ALA A 40 -4.70 -6.25 -0.07
CA ALA A 40 -5.88 -5.68 0.58
C ALA A 40 -5.52 -4.49 1.48
N ALA A 41 -4.40 -4.55 2.20
CA ALA A 41 -3.93 -3.45 3.03
C ALA A 41 -3.63 -2.20 2.20
N LEU A 42 -2.90 -2.34 1.09
CA LEU A 42 -2.56 -1.22 0.21
C LEU A 42 -3.81 -0.62 -0.47
N VAL A 43 -4.73 -1.46 -0.96
CA VAL A 43 -6.01 -0.99 -1.53
C VAL A 43 -6.82 -0.23 -0.48
N THR A 44 -6.96 -0.79 0.72
CA THR A 44 -7.68 -0.16 1.83
C THR A 44 -7.06 1.17 2.20
N PHE A 45 -5.73 1.25 2.27
CA PHE A 45 -5.03 2.50 2.55
C PHE A 45 -5.28 3.58 1.49
N ILE A 46 -5.27 3.24 0.20
CA ILE A 46 -5.59 4.21 -0.87
C ILE A 46 -7.05 4.69 -0.76
N VAL A 47 -8.00 3.81 -0.42
CA VAL A 47 -9.39 4.20 -0.18
C VAL A 47 -9.51 5.16 1.01
N LEU A 48 -8.85 4.85 2.13
CA LEU A 48 -8.84 5.72 3.31
C LEU A 48 -8.14 7.07 3.03
N LEU A 49 -7.04 7.05 2.29
CA LEU A 49 -6.29 8.26 1.91
C LEU A 49 -7.14 9.17 1.02
N THR A 50 -7.81 8.62 0.01
CA THR A 50 -8.68 9.41 -0.88
C THR A 50 -9.86 10.01 -0.12
N ARG A 51 -10.49 9.24 0.79
CA ARG A 51 -11.52 9.76 1.69
C ARG A 51 -10.98 10.89 2.58
N ALA A 52 -9.80 10.73 3.17
CA ALA A 52 -9.18 11.78 3.99
C ALA A 52 -8.91 13.06 3.17
N ILE A 53 -8.36 12.93 1.96
CA ILE A 53 -8.11 14.09 1.08
C ILE A 53 -9.41 14.88 0.81
N MET A 54 -10.51 14.17 0.52
CA MET A 54 -11.80 14.79 0.21
C MET A 54 -12.47 15.38 1.46
N THR A 55 -12.56 14.60 2.54
CA THR A 55 -13.22 15.01 3.79
C THR A 55 -12.57 16.24 4.41
N TYR A 56 -11.24 16.29 4.43
CA TYR A 56 -10.49 17.41 5.02
C TYR A 56 -10.10 18.48 4.00
N ASN A 57 -10.54 18.36 2.74
CA ASN A 57 -10.20 19.28 1.65
C ASN A 57 -8.70 19.61 1.60
N LEU A 58 -7.87 18.57 1.61
CA LEU A 58 -6.41 18.71 1.70
C LEU A 58 -5.81 19.28 0.41
N ASN A 59 -4.96 20.28 0.54
CA ASN A 59 -4.18 20.80 -0.57
C ASN A 59 -2.83 20.07 -0.66
N LEU A 60 -2.72 19.14 -1.62
CA LEU A 60 -1.50 18.37 -1.90
C LEU A 60 -0.70 18.89 -3.11
N LEU A 61 -1.09 20.03 -3.69
CA LEU A 61 -0.44 20.55 -4.89
C LEU A 61 1.02 20.93 -4.62
N ILE A 62 1.91 20.39 -5.46
CA ILE A 62 3.32 20.73 -5.61
C ILE A 62 3.65 20.86 -7.11
N PRO A 63 4.74 21.54 -7.51
CA PRO A 63 5.17 21.59 -8.91
C PRO A 63 5.34 20.18 -9.52
N ILE A 64 4.94 19.99 -10.78
CA ILE A 64 5.03 18.68 -11.44
C ILE A 64 6.48 18.17 -11.53
N SER A 65 7.45 19.08 -11.70
CA SER A 65 8.89 18.75 -11.65
C SER A 65 9.30 18.04 -10.36
N ASN A 66 8.72 18.43 -9.23
CA ASN A 66 9.00 17.80 -7.93
C ASN A 66 8.38 16.40 -7.85
N VAL A 67 7.26 16.17 -8.55
CA VAL A 67 6.66 14.83 -8.68
C VAL A 67 7.55 13.96 -9.56
N ASP A 68 8.09 14.50 -10.66
CA ASP A 68 9.01 13.77 -11.54
C ASP A 68 10.30 13.37 -10.82
N GLU A 69 10.87 14.28 -10.02
CA GLU A 69 12.02 13.98 -9.14
C GLU A 69 11.67 12.91 -8.11
N ASN A 70 10.48 12.97 -7.49
CA ASN A 70 10.01 11.93 -6.56
C ASN A 70 9.93 10.56 -7.25
N MET A 71 9.46 10.50 -8.49
CA MET A 71 9.38 9.25 -9.25
C MET A 71 10.78 8.66 -9.53
N GLN A 72 11.78 9.50 -9.80
CA GLN A 72 13.17 9.06 -9.94
C GLN A 72 13.75 8.56 -8.61
N SER A 73 13.53 9.30 -7.52
CA SER A 73 13.94 8.89 -6.18
C SER A 73 13.33 7.56 -5.75
N ALA A 74 12.05 7.32 -6.08
CA ALA A 74 11.33 6.09 -5.72
C ALA A 74 11.94 4.80 -6.29
N GLN A 75 12.70 4.88 -7.40
CA GLN A 75 13.32 3.72 -8.04
C GLN A 75 14.63 3.27 -7.37
N HIS A 76 15.20 4.08 -6.47
CA HIS A 76 16.46 3.74 -5.84
C HIS A 76 16.32 2.57 -4.86
N ARG A 77 17.38 1.76 -4.74
CA ARG A 77 17.42 0.67 -3.76
C ARG A 77 17.22 1.23 -2.35
N ASP A 78 16.30 0.61 -1.62
CA ASP A 78 15.92 1.00 -0.25
C ASP A 78 15.41 2.45 -0.14
N ALA A 79 14.75 2.95 -1.20
CA ALA A 79 14.25 4.33 -1.24
C ALA A 79 13.36 4.71 -0.06
N VAL A 80 12.54 3.76 0.42
CA VAL A 80 11.67 3.97 1.59
C VAL A 80 12.44 4.35 2.86
N LEU A 81 13.71 3.95 2.99
CA LEU A 81 14.53 4.23 4.17
C LEU A 81 15.51 5.39 3.97
N HIS A 82 16.00 5.56 2.74
CA HIS A 82 17.17 6.42 2.49
C HIS A 82 16.90 7.62 1.59
N GLN A 83 15.82 7.61 0.81
CA GLN A 83 15.52 8.71 -0.10
C GLN A 83 14.63 9.74 0.58
N ARG A 84 14.65 10.96 0.03
CA ARG A 84 13.79 12.06 0.48
C ARG A 84 12.85 12.42 -0.66
N PHE A 85 11.62 12.74 -0.29
CA PHE A 85 10.57 13.07 -1.23
C PHE A 85 10.07 14.48 -0.98
N HIS A 86 9.86 15.22 -2.06
CA HIS A 86 9.15 16.49 -2.03
C HIS A 86 7.72 16.23 -1.58
N PHE A 87 7.40 16.73 -0.39
CA PHE A 87 6.06 16.63 0.16
C PHE A 87 5.62 17.99 0.67
N ARG A 88 4.35 18.30 0.47
CA ARG A 88 3.79 19.56 0.91
C ARG A 88 3.73 19.61 2.43
N LYS A 89 4.33 20.65 3.01
CA LYS A 89 4.33 20.83 4.47
C LYS A 89 2.95 21.22 4.99
N CYS A 90 2.24 22.12 4.29
CA CYS A 90 0.97 22.69 4.76
C CYS A 90 -0.20 22.17 3.95
N LEU A 91 -0.94 21.24 4.55
CA LEU A 91 -2.03 20.54 3.88
C LEU A 91 -3.37 21.30 3.95
N SER A 92 -3.49 22.27 4.88
CA SER A 92 -4.68 23.10 4.98
C SER A 92 -4.80 24.06 3.81
N THR A 93 -6.03 24.22 3.31
CA THR A 93 -6.42 25.25 2.34
C THR A 93 -6.61 26.62 3.00
N MET A 94 -6.80 26.68 4.33
CA MET A 94 -6.96 27.91 5.07
C MET A 94 -5.61 28.49 5.49
N LYS A 95 -5.27 29.67 4.96
CA LYS A 95 -4.16 30.49 5.47
C LYS A 95 -4.65 31.23 6.71
N THR A 96 -4.42 30.70 7.90
CA THR A 96 -4.38 31.54 9.11
C THR A 96 -2.97 32.14 9.24
N PRO A 97 -2.82 33.45 9.45
CA PRO A 97 -1.50 34.11 9.49
C PRO A 97 -0.54 33.53 10.54
N ASP A 98 -1.06 32.98 11.65
CA ASP A 98 -0.27 32.71 12.86
C ASP A 98 -0.27 31.25 13.33
N THR A 99 -0.72 30.29 12.51
CA THR A 99 -0.74 28.87 12.93
C THR A 99 0.32 28.06 12.19
N PRO A 100 1.22 27.34 12.90
CA PRO A 100 2.09 26.37 12.26
C PRO A 100 1.23 25.33 11.55
N CYS A 101 1.17 25.44 10.22
CA CYS A 101 1.03 24.42 9.18
C CYS A 101 0.66 22.96 9.57
N MET A 102 1.30 22.38 10.60
CA MET A 102 1.05 21.03 11.12
C MET A 102 -0.21 20.92 12.01
N ALA A 103 -0.78 22.04 12.49
CA ALA A 103 -1.79 22.05 13.55
C ALA A 103 -3.26 22.14 13.06
N SER A 104 -3.52 22.12 11.75
CA SER A 104 -4.86 22.44 11.21
C SER A 104 -5.58 21.29 10.50
N VAL A 105 -5.12 20.03 10.63
CA VAL A 105 -6.07 18.91 10.50
C VAL A 105 -6.88 18.92 11.79
N GLN A 106 -7.92 19.75 11.85
CA GLN A 106 -8.91 19.65 12.91
C GLN A 106 -9.36 18.19 12.94
N GLN A 107 -9.27 17.56 14.12
CA GLN A 107 -9.96 16.31 14.42
C GLN A 107 -11.47 16.56 14.32
N SER A 108 -12.00 16.77 13.11
CA SER A 108 -13.33 16.25 12.85
C SER A 108 -13.13 14.75 12.78
N ALA A 109 -13.29 14.13 13.94
CA ALA A 109 -13.41 12.69 14.06
C ALA A 109 -14.30 12.24 12.91
N PHE A 110 -13.83 11.28 12.10
CA PHE A 110 -14.76 10.42 11.38
C PHE A 110 -15.83 10.06 12.40
N GLN A 111 -17.11 10.39 12.14
CA GLN A 111 -18.17 9.97 13.05
C GLN A 111 -18.10 8.44 13.09
N GLU A 112 -17.51 7.93 14.17
CA GLU A 112 -17.06 6.54 14.36
C GLU A 112 -18.21 5.54 14.50
N ASN A 113 -19.44 5.97 14.25
CA ASN A 113 -20.62 5.14 14.43
C ASN A 113 -21.00 4.51 13.10
N GLU A 114 -20.36 3.38 12.76
CA GLU A 114 -20.94 2.31 11.92
C GLU A 114 -20.02 1.10 11.65
N LEU A 115 -18.76 1.08 12.13
CA LEU A 115 -17.88 -0.06 11.93
C LEU A 115 -17.85 -0.99 13.15
N ASP A 116 -18.12 -2.28 12.92
CA ASP A 116 -17.98 -3.30 13.94
C ASP A 116 -16.52 -3.46 14.38
N ALA A 117 -16.32 -4.07 15.56
CA ALA A 117 -15.01 -4.19 16.18
C ALA A 117 -14.02 -5.02 15.33
N ASP A 118 -14.50 -6.02 14.59
CA ASP A 118 -13.66 -6.89 13.78
C ASP A 118 -13.17 -6.16 12.52
N THR A 119 -14.06 -5.40 11.86
CA THR A 119 -13.65 -4.55 10.73
C THR A 119 -12.60 -3.52 11.16
N ARG A 120 -12.77 -2.89 12.33
CA ARG A 120 -11.77 -1.95 12.87
C ARG A 120 -10.45 -2.65 13.18
N CYS A 121 -10.50 -3.86 13.74
CA CYS A 121 -9.31 -4.66 14.02
C CYS A 121 -8.53 -4.94 12.72
N THR A 122 -9.22 -5.39 11.67
CA THR A 122 -8.62 -5.69 10.36
C THR A 122 -8.00 -4.45 9.72
N ILE A 123 -8.71 -3.32 9.71
CA ILE A 123 -8.17 -2.05 9.20
C ILE A 123 -6.91 -1.64 9.98
N ASN A 124 -6.91 -1.78 11.31
CA ASN A 124 -5.74 -1.47 12.12
C ASN A 124 -4.56 -2.40 11.81
N GLN A 125 -4.80 -3.67 11.51
CA GLN A 125 -3.75 -4.59 11.08
C GLN A 125 -3.15 -4.17 9.73
N TYR A 126 -3.98 -3.76 8.77
CA TYR A 126 -3.52 -3.21 7.49
C TYR A 126 -2.69 -1.94 7.66
N LEU A 127 -3.16 -0.99 8.46
CA LEU A 127 -2.42 0.24 8.72
C LEU A 127 -1.11 -0.02 9.47
N ASN A 128 -1.08 -1.01 10.37
CA ASN A 128 0.13 -1.43 11.07
C ASN A 128 1.17 -2.02 10.12
N LEU A 129 0.77 -2.83 9.13
CA LEU A 129 1.67 -3.34 8.09
C LEU A 129 2.37 -2.19 7.36
N ILE A 130 1.59 -1.21 6.88
CA ILE A 130 2.10 -0.09 6.09
C ILE A 130 3.01 0.81 6.96
N SER A 131 2.57 1.11 8.19
CA SER A 131 3.33 1.90 9.15
C SER A 131 4.69 1.26 9.45
N LYS A 132 4.73 -0.05 9.73
CA LYS A 132 5.97 -0.76 10.02
C LYS A 132 6.94 -0.78 8.83
N ARG A 133 6.43 -0.90 7.60
CA ARG A 133 7.23 -0.79 6.37
C ARG A 133 7.79 0.60 6.17
N ALA A 134 6.97 1.63 6.34
CA ALA A 134 7.41 3.03 6.24
C ALA A 134 8.45 3.38 7.31
N ALA A 135 8.34 2.79 8.51
CA ALA A 135 9.31 2.96 9.60
C ALA A 135 10.58 2.11 9.46
N GLY A 136 10.64 1.21 8.47
CA GLY A 136 11.75 0.27 8.29
C GLY A 136 11.87 -0.85 9.32
N THR A 137 10.86 -1.02 10.18
CA THR A 137 10.81 -2.12 11.16
C THR A 137 10.32 -3.44 10.54
N LEU A 138 9.76 -3.37 9.33
CA LEU A 138 9.36 -4.52 8.52
C LEU A 138 9.86 -4.31 7.09
N MET A 139 10.38 -5.37 6.47
CA MET A 139 10.92 -5.28 5.11
C MET A 139 9.81 -5.09 4.08
N THR A 140 10.14 -4.38 2.99
CA THR A 140 9.37 -4.48 1.74
C THR A 140 9.67 -5.82 1.06
N ASN A 141 8.78 -6.27 0.19
CA ASN A 141 9.00 -7.52 -0.57
C ASN A 141 10.28 -7.43 -1.40
N ALA A 142 10.56 -6.29 -2.03
CA ALA A 142 11.80 -6.08 -2.77
C ALA A 142 13.07 -6.17 -1.87
N ALA A 143 13.03 -5.61 -0.65
CA ALA A 143 14.14 -5.71 0.30
C ALA A 143 14.34 -7.15 0.78
N TRP A 144 13.25 -7.87 1.03
CA TRP A 144 13.29 -9.27 1.43
C TRP A 144 13.78 -10.19 0.31
N MET A 145 13.35 -9.99 -0.94
CA MET A 145 13.86 -10.75 -2.08
C MET A 145 15.37 -10.55 -2.25
N ARG A 146 15.86 -9.31 -2.12
CA ARG A 146 17.31 -9.05 -2.09
C ARG A 146 17.99 -9.78 -0.94
N TYR A 147 17.45 -9.67 0.27
CA TYR A 147 17.96 -10.38 1.45
C TYR A 147 18.04 -11.89 1.19
N PHE A 148 16.98 -12.50 0.67
CA PHE A 148 16.93 -13.92 0.33
C PHE A 148 18.04 -14.31 -0.64
N VAL A 149 18.13 -13.63 -1.79
CA VAL A 149 19.14 -13.90 -2.83
C VAL A 149 20.55 -13.74 -2.25
N THR A 150 20.83 -12.64 -1.54
CA THR A 150 22.17 -12.36 -1.01
C THR A 150 22.65 -13.33 0.05
N ASN A 151 21.73 -14.03 0.72
CA ASN A 151 22.05 -15.04 1.74
C ASN A 151 21.87 -16.48 1.21
N HIS A 152 21.59 -16.65 -0.08
CA HIS A 152 21.41 -17.97 -0.66
C HIS A 152 22.76 -18.70 -0.80
N PRO A 153 22.89 -19.99 -0.42
CA PRO A 153 24.16 -20.71 -0.49
C PRO A 153 24.79 -20.76 -1.90
N ALA A 154 23.95 -20.84 -2.92
CA ALA A 154 24.38 -20.86 -4.32
C ALA A 154 24.77 -19.46 -4.88
N TYR A 155 24.55 -18.37 -4.13
CA TYR A 155 24.86 -17.02 -4.61
C TYR A 155 26.35 -16.71 -4.46
N LYS A 156 26.97 -16.31 -5.57
CA LYS A 156 28.42 -16.08 -5.65
C LYS A 156 28.82 -14.63 -5.41
N HIS A 157 27.89 -13.79 -4.96
CA HIS A 157 28.09 -12.34 -4.81
C HIS A 157 28.49 -11.62 -6.11
N ASP A 158 28.07 -12.17 -7.26
CA ASP A 158 28.38 -11.70 -8.61
C ASP A 158 27.18 -11.00 -9.28
N SER A 159 26.12 -10.72 -8.53
CA SER A 159 24.84 -10.18 -9.04
C SER A 159 24.12 -11.10 -10.03
N VAL A 160 24.49 -12.39 -10.10
CA VAL A 160 23.81 -13.39 -10.92
C VAL A 160 22.85 -14.19 -10.06
N VAL A 161 21.58 -14.25 -10.48
CA VAL A 161 20.55 -15.12 -9.89
C VAL A 161 20.37 -16.31 -10.81
N ASN A 162 20.89 -17.47 -10.42
CA ASN A 162 20.80 -18.70 -11.21
C ASN A 162 19.45 -19.40 -11.01
N ASP A 163 19.23 -20.50 -11.75
CA ASP A 163 17.98 -21.25 -11.73
C ASP A 163 17.65 -21.84 -10.35
N GLU A 164 18.66 -22.27 -9.59
CA GLU A 164 18.49 -22.80 -8.23
C GLU A 164 17.97 -21.71 -7.28
N ILE A 165 18.63 -20.54 -7.24
CA ILE A 165 18.20 -19.40 -6.42
C ILE A 165 16.79 -18.94 -6.83
N THR A 166 16.52 -18.92 -8.14
CA THR A 166 15.21 -18.51 -8.68
C THR A 166 14.11 -19.48 -8.26
N TYR A 167 14.35 -20.79 -8.40
CA TYR A 167 13.42 -21.84 -7.99
C TYR A 167 13.10 -21.75 -6.50
N ASP A 168 14.13 -21.64 -5.66
CA ASP A 168 13.97 -21.57 -4.21
C ASP A 168 13.26 -20.28 -3.78
N LEU A 169 13.58 -19.14 -4.40
CA LEU A 169 12.89 -17.87 -4.15
C LEU A 169 11.40 -17.97 -4.47
N LEU A 170 11.04 -18.47 -5.66
CA LEU A 170 9.64 -18.58 -6.09
C LEU A 170 8.86 -19.57 -5.21
N TRP A 171 9.46 -20.69 -4.85
CA TRP A 171 8.84 -21.62 -3.91
C TRP A 171 8.65 -21.03 -2.53
N LYS A 172 9.62 -20.26 -2.04
CA LYS A 172 9.49 -19.53 -0.77
C LYS A 172 8.34 -18.54 -0.82
N MET A 173 8.25 -17.74 -1.88
CA MET A 173 7.17 -16.77 -2.10
C MET A 173 5.81 -17.46 -2.16
N LYS A 174 5.72 -18.59 -2.89
CA LYS A 174 4.49 -19.39 -2.97
C LYS A 174 4.03 -19.85 -1.59
N ARG A 175 4.91 -20.46 -0.81
CA ARG A 175 4.58 -20.97 0.53
C ARG A 175 4.13 -19.84 1.48
N ILE A 176 4.77 -18.68 1.39
CA ILE A 176 4.35 -17.48 2.14
C ILE A 176 2.97 -16.99 1.67
N SER A 177 2.70 -17.00 0.36
CA SER A 177 1.44 -16.50 -0.19
C SER A 177 0.19 -17.31 0.18
N ILE A 178 0.38 -18.59 0.54
CA ILE A 178 -0.70 -19.51 0.92
C ILE A 178 -0.67 -19.87 2.41
N ASP A 179 0.06 -19.09 3.22
CA ASP A 179 0.23 -19.28 4.67
C ASP A 179 0.79 -20.66 5.10
N GLU A 180 1.49 -21.37 4.19
CA GLU A 180 2.23 -22.61 4.52
C GLU A 180 3.57 -22.33 5.22
N GLU A 181 4.06 -21.09 5.17
CA GLU A 181 5.27 -20.68 5.86
C GLU A 181 5.19 -19.23 6.37
N GLU A 182 5.44 -19.05 7.67
CA GLU A 182 5.52 -17.70 8.27
C GLU A 182 6.78 -16.96 7.82
N CYS A 183 6.63 -15.67 7.51
CA CYS A 183 7.77 -14.79 7.25
C CYS A 183 7.69 -13.48 8.07
N PRO A 184 8.15 -13.49 9.35
CA PRO A 184 8.06 -12.33 10.23
C PRO A 184 8.90 -11.12 9.77
N LYS A 185 9.78 -11.30 8.76
CA LYS A 185 10.56 -10.21 8.17
C LYS A 185 9.72 -9.32 7.24
N VAL A 186 8.67 -9.86 6.61
CA VAL A 186 7.82 -9.16 5.62
C VAL A 186 6.37 -9.01 6.05
N LEU A 187 5.89 -9.89 6.95
CA LEU A 187 4.52 -9.88 7.46
C LEU A 187 4.52 -9.72 8.98
N PRO A 188 3.64 -8.88 9.56
CA PRO A 188 3.43 -8.86 11.00
C PRO A 188 2.76 -10.16 11.43
N ARG A 189 3.02 -10.62 12.66
CA ARG A 189 2.19 -11.66 13.28
C ARG A 189 0.76 -11.17 13.35
N MET A 190 -0.15 -11.83 12.63
CA MET A 190 -1.56 -11.51 12.69
C MET A 190 -2.16 -12.13 13.95
N SER A 191 -2.94 -11.35 14.69
CA SER A 191 -3.82 -11.89 15.73
C SER A 191 -5.23 -11.95 15.14
N SER A 192 -5.60 -13.06 14.52
CA SER A 192 -7.01 -13.30 14.21
C SER A 192 -7.66 -13.97 15.42
N LYS A 193 -8.78 -13.41 15.90
CA LYS A 193 -9.69 -14.11 16.82
C LYS A 193 -10.74 -14.94 16.07
N THR A 194 -10.70 -14.93 14.75
CA THR A 194 -11.70 -15.59 13.90
C THR A 194 -11.13 -16.90 13.42
N THR A 195 -11.49 -17.99 14.11
CA THR A 195 -11.49 -19.32 13.53
C THR A 195 -12.53 -19.29 12.40
N LEU A 196 -12.08 -19.31 11.15
CA LEU A 196 -12.96 -19.43 9.99
C LEU A 196 -13.58 -20.84 10.01
N ASP A 197 -14.66 -21.01 10.77
CA ASP A 197 -15.54 -22.15 10.59
C ASP A 197 -16.52 -21.79 9.45
N ILE A 198 -16.05 -22.01 8.22
CA ILE A 198 -16.82 -21.77 6.98
C ILE A 198 -18.07 -22.70 6.90
N SER A 199 -18.22 -23.66 7.82
CA SER A 199 -19.31 -24.63 7.82
C SER A 199 -20.69 -24.07 8.20
N ALA A 200 -20.78 -23.01 9.01
CA ALA A 200 -22.08 -22.60 9.58
C ALA A 200 -22.88 -21.58 8.75
N ALA A 201 -22.27 -20.91 7.77
CA ALA A 201 -22.95 -19.90 6.95
C ALA A 201 -23.69 -20.50 5.74
N VAL A 202 -23.35 -21.72 5.32
CA VAL A 202 -23.94 -22.39 4.16
C VAL A 202 -25.16 -23.26 4.54
N GLU A 203 -25.33 -23.61 5.81
CA GLU A 203 -26.48 -24.43 6.26
C GLU A 203 -27.77 -23.64 6.48
N LYS A 204 -27.75 -22.30 6.37
CA LYS A 204 -28.97 -21.47 6.54
C LYS A 204 -29.73 -21.16 5.24
N GLU A 205 -29.31 -21.72 4.11
CA GLU A 205 -29.98 -21.54 2.81
C GLU A 205 -30.47 -22.84 2.14
N ASN A 206 -30.61 -23.95 2.88
CA ASN A 206 -31.31 -25.15 2.41
C ASN A 206 -32.48 -25.55 3.33
#